data_AF-A0A9E1Q7B7-F1
#
_entry.id   AF-A0A9E1Q7B7-F1
#
_cell.length_a   1.000
_cell.length_b   1.000
_cell.length_c   1.000
_cell.angle_alpha   90.00
_cell.angle_beta   90.00
_cell.angle_gamma   90.00
#
_symmetry.space_group_name_H-M   'P 1'
#
loop_
_entity.id
_entity.type
_entity.pdbx_description
1 polymer ?
#
loop_
_entity_poly.entity_id
_entity_poly.type
_entity_poly.pdbx_seq_one_letter_code
_entity_poly.pdbx_strand_id
1 'polypeptide(L)' 'MTTVGVPTEVKKDEYRVGMRPVGTEILTRDGQKVYIQSGAGLGCGYDDAMYKAAGATILSTAEEIWAACDMI' A
#
# COMPACT_ATOMS: atom_id res chain seq x y z
N MET A 1 13.00 10.76 5.53
CA MET A 1 12.58 9.75 4.55
C MET A 1 11.82 8.71 5.35
N THR A 2 10.49 8.74 5.29
CA THR A 2 9.60 7.90 6.08
C THR A 2 9.08 6.78 5.17
N THR A 3 8.89 5.60 5.74
CA THR A 3 8.31 4.44 5.06
C THR A 3 6.85 4.31 5.47
N VAL A 4 5.95 4.41 4.50
CA VAL A 4 4.49 4.33 4.70
C VAL A 4 4.00 2.98 4.19
N GLY A 5 3.25 2.25 5.02
CA GLY A 5 2.75 0.91 4.73
C GLY A 5 1.24 0.87 4.59
N VAL A 6 0.72 0.05 3.68
CA VAL A 6 -0.73 -0.15 3.53
C VAL A 6 -1.03 -1.65 3.52
N PRO A 7 -1.39 -2.23 4.68
CA PRO A 7 -1.82 -3.61 4.76
C PRO A 7 -3.22 -3.78 4.17
N THR A 8 -3.58 -5.03 3.87
CA THR A 8 -4.94 -5.42 3.48
C THR A 8 -5.85 -5.33 4.70
N GLU A 9 -7.06 -4.80 4.52
CA GLU A 9 -8.09 -4.78 5.57
C GLU A 9 -8.50 -6.21 5.94
N VAL A 10 -8.58 -6.49 7.25
CA VAL A 10 -8.89 -7.84 7.78
C VAL A 10 -10.32 -7.97 8.29
N LYS A 11 -11.06 -6.86 8.36
CA LYS A 11 -12.44 -6.87 8.81
C LYS A 11 -13.32 -7.57 7.78
N LYS A 12 -14.25 -8.37 8.28
CA LYS A 12 -15.26 -9.02 7.44
C LYS A 12 -16.07 -7.96 6.68
N ASP A 13 -16.29 -8.21 5.39
CA ASP A 13 -17.04 -7.34 4.48
C ASP A 13 -16.44 -5.92 4.33
N GLU A 14 -15.13 -5.78 4.58
CA GLU A 14 -14.37 -4.56 4.32
C GLU A 14 -13.61 -4.69 2.99
N TYR A 15 -13.93 -3.80 2.04
CA TYR A 15 -13.33 -3.80 0.70
C TYR A 15 -12.52 -2.53 0.42
N ARG A 16 -12.50 -1.59 1.38
CA ARG A 16 -11.73 -0.35 1.26
C ARG A 16 -10.24 -0.64 1.39
N VAL A 17 -9.44 0.35 0.99
CA VAL A 17 -7.99 0.34 1.13
C VAL A 17 -7.54 1.69 1.70
N GLY A 18 -6.52 1.67 2.56
CA GLY A 18 -6.01 2.88 3.22
C GLY A 18 -5.41 3.92 2.26
N MET A 19 -5.00 3.50 1.06
CA MET A 19 -4.37 4.38 0.07
C MET A 19 -4.74 4.00 -1.36
N ARG A 20 -5.11 5.00 -2.17
CA ARG A 20 -5.30 4.85 -3.63
C ARG A 20 -3.96 5.05 -4.36
N PRO A 21 -3.80 4.53 -5.60
CA PRO A 21 -2.58 4.72 -6.39
C PRO A 21 -2.14 6.18 -6.55
N VAL A 22 -3.07 7.13 -6.68
CA VAL A 22 -2.74 8.57 -6.75
C VAL A 22 -2.06 9.09 -5.47
N GLY A 23 -2.44 8.57 -4.30
CA GLY A 23 -1.80 8.93 -3.03
C GLY A 23 -0.40 8.34 -2.93
N THR A 24 -0.25 7.10 -3.40
CA THR A 24 1.06 6.44 -3.54
C THR A 24 2.00 7.27 -4.41
N GLU A 25 1.55 7.70 -5.59
CA GLU A 25 2.36 8.50 -6.53
C GLU A 25 2.84 9.83 -5.91
N ILE A 26 1.97 10.51 -5.18
CA ILE A 26 2.32 11.77 -4.51
C ILE A 26 3.40 11.53 -3.46
N LEU A 27 3.24 10.51 -2.60
CA LEU A 27 4.21 10.20 -1.55
C LEU A 27 5.56 9.73 -2.11
N THR A 28 5.55 8.89 -3.14
CA THR A 28 6.76 8.39 -3.77
C THR A 28 7.51 9.52 -4.49
N ARG A 29 6.79 10.42 -5.17
CA ARG A 29 7.37 11.64 -5.77
C ARG A 29 7.99 12.57 -4.73
N ASP A 30 7.40 12.66 -3.55
CA ASP A 30 7.92 13.46 -2.43
C ASP A 30 9.03 12.72 -1.64
N GLY A 31 9.55 11.62 -2.20
CA GLY A 31 10.71 10.89 -1.68
C GLY A 31 10.42 9.94 -0.52
N GLN A 32 9.16 9.66 -0.21
CA GLN A 32 8.78 8.63 0.76
C GLN A 32 8.87 7.24 0.12
N LYS A 33 9.08 6.21 0.94
CA LYS A 33 8.89 4.82 0.50
C LYS A 33 7.46 4.42 0.78
N VAL A 34 6.78 3.80 -0.18
CA VAL A 34 5.43 3.28 0.01
C VAL A 34 5.43 1.78 -0.23
N TYR A 35 5.00 1.03 0.78
CA TYR A 35 4.83 -0.42 0.72
C TYR A 35 3.34 -0.76 0.76
N ILE A 36 2.89 -1.60 -0.17
CA ILE A 36 1.49 -2.05 -0.25
C ILE A 36 1.48 -3.56 -0.14
N GLN A 37 0.55 -4.12 0.63
CA GLN A 37 0.42 -5.57 0.72
C GLN A 37 -0.21 -6.07 -0.59
N SER A 38 0.29 -7.19 -1.12
CA SER A 38 -0.27 -7.80 -2.33
C SER A 38 -1.76 -8.03 -2.17
N GLY A 39 -2.53 -7.50 -3.12
CA GLY A 39 -3.99 -7.61 -3.16
C GLY A 39 -4.76 -6.61 -2.30
N ALA A 40 -4.09 -5.72 -1.54
CA ALA A 40 -4.77 -4.79 -0.61
C ALA A 40 -5.81 -3.88 -1.29
N GLY A 41 -5.56 -3.48 -2.54
CA GLY A 41 -6.47 -2.60 -3.31
C GLY A 41 -7.53 -3.32 -4.15
N LEU A 42 -7.52 -4.65 -4.22
CA LEU A 42 -8.39 -5.39 -5.15
C LEU A 42 -9.88 -5.13 -4.88
N GLY A 43 -10.27 -5.01 -3.61
CA GLY A 43 -11.65 -4.69 -3.22
C GLY A 43 -12.12 -3.31 -3.71
N CYS A 44 -11.18 -2.41 -4.01
CA CYS A 44 -11.43 -1.08 -4.58
C CYS A 44 -11.19 -0.99 -6.08
N GLY A 45 -10.85 -2.10 -6.75
CA GLY A 45 -10.52 -2.12 -8.18
C GLY A 45 -9.10 -1.62 -8.52
N TYR A 46 -8.19 -1.61 -7.54
CA TYR A 46 -6.78 -1.28 -7.76
C TYR A 46 -5.92 -2.54 -7.64
N ASP A 47 -5.35 -3.02 -8.74
CA ASP A 47 -4.44 -4.16 -8.71
C ASP A 47 -3.01 -3.75 -8.29
N ASP A 48 -2.19 -4.75 -7.99
CA ASP A 48 -0.79 -4.56 -7.61
C ASP A 48 0.03 -3.83 -8.69
N ALA A 49 -0.33 -3.97 -9.97
CA ALA A 49 0.39 -3.32 -11.07
C ALA A 49 0.15 -1.79 -11.06
N MET A 50 -1.06 -1.34 -10.70
CA MET A 50 -1.35 0.08 -10.52
C MET A 50 -0.52 0.71 -9.40
N TYR A 51 -0.34 0.02 -8.27
CA TYR A 51 0.52 0.50 -7.18
C TYR A 51 2.00 0.51 -7.55
N LYS A 52 2.49 -0.53 -8.25
CA LYS A 52 3.86 -0.55 -8.79
C LYS A 52 4.11 0.60 -9.76
N ALA A 53 3.16 0.87 -10.65
CA ALA A 53 3.23 1.99 -11.59
C ALA A 53 3.25 3.35 -10.87
N ALA A 54 2.59 3.46 -9.72
CA ALA A 54 2.64 4.63 -8.83
C ALA A 54 3.90 4.72 -7.97
N GLY A 55 4.83 3.77 -8.08
CA GLY A 55 6.12 3.77 -7.38
C GLY A 55 6.14 3.04 -6.03
N ALA A 56 5.09 2.30 -5.67
CA ALA A 56 5.13 1.46 -4.47
C ALA A 56 5.92 0.16 -4.70
N THR A 57 6.47 -0.37 -3.61
CA THR A 57 6.92 -1.77 -3.54
C THR A 57 5.78 -2.63 -3.00
N ILE A 58 5.55 -3.78 -3.62
CA ILE A 58 4.56 -4.75 -3.13
C ILE A 58 5.24 -5.75 -2.21
N LEU A 59 4.70 -5.90 -1.00
CA LEU A 59 5.10 -6.90 -0.02
C LEU A 59 4.05 -8.00 0.07
N SER A 60 4.46 -9.22 0.38
CA SER A 60 3.59 -10.39 0.30
C SER A 60 2.65 -10.49 1.50
N THR A 61 3.10 -10.06 2.68
CA THR A 61 2.34 -10.23 3.92
C THR A 61 2.16 -8.94 4.71
N ALA A 62 1.14 -8.92 5.57
CA ALA A 62 0.90 -7.80 6.47
C ALA A 62 2.06 -7.63 7.47
N GLU A 63 2.64 -8.74 7.94
CA GLU A 63 3.77 -8.75 8.87
C GLU A 63 4.99 -8.02 8.31
N GLU A 64 5.28 -8.20 7.02
CA GLU A 64 6.36 -7.47 6.34
C GLU A 64 6.10 -5.95 6.36
N ILE A 65 4.85 -5.53 6.20
CA ILE A 65 4.47 -4.11 6.26
C ILE A 65 4.65 -3.56 7.67
N TRP A 66 4.08 -4.23 8.68
CA TRP A 66 4.18 -3.81 10.08
C TRP A 66 5.63 -3.78 10.58
N ALA A 67 6.50 -4.66 10.07
CA ALA A 67 7.91 -4.70 10.45
C ALA A 67 8.76 -3.62 9.77
N ALA A 68 8.40 -3.18 8.56
CA ALA A 68 9.26 -2.34 7.73
C ALA A 68 8.87 -0.86 7.67
N CYS A 69 7.68 -0.47 8.16
CA CYS A 69 7.13 0.86 7.97
C CYS A 69 7.12 1.69 9.27
N ASP A 70 7.38 2.99 9.12
CA ASP A 70 7.32 3.98 10.21
C ASP A 70 5.88 4.46 10.46
N MET A 71 5.05 4.43 9.42
CA MET A 71 3.65 4.85 9.41
C MET A 71 2.82 3.81 8.66
N ILE A 72 1.60 3.56 9.15
CA ILE A 72 0.62 2.63 8.58
C ILE A 72 -0.69 3.38 8.36
#